data_AF-A0A3D4NHA0-F1
#
_entry.id   AF-A0A3D4NHA0-F1
#
_cell.length_a   1.000
_cell.length_b   1.000
_cell.length_c   1.000
_cell.angle_alpha   90.00
_cell.angle_beta   90.00
_cell.angle_gamma   90.00
#
_symmetry.space_group_name_H-M   'P 1'
#
loop_
_entity.id
_entity.type
_entity.pdbx_description
1 polymer ?
#
loop_
_entity_poly.entity_id
_entity_poly.type
_entity_poly.pdbx_seq_one_letter_code
_entity_poly.pdbx_strand_id
1 'polypeptide(L)' 'ALDPEMVNEVLDVMVQLAHEGMTMMCVTHEMGFARKVADRVIFMDQGKIIEDCKKEEFFGDISARAERTQHFLAKILQH' A
#
# COMPACT_ATOMS: atom_id res chain seq x y z
N ALA A 1 -12.74 3.54 -10.87
CA ALA A 1 -13.54 2.44 -11.46
C ALA A 1 -14.69 1.99 -10.54
N LEU A 2 -14.75 2.46 -9.30
CA LEU A 2 -15.86 2.29 -8.37
C LEU A 2 -16.15 3.65 -7.72
N ASP A 3 -17.40 3.88 -7.32
CA ASP A 3 -17.76 5.05 -6.53
C ASP A 3 -17.14 4.94 -5.12
N PRO A 4 -16.73 6.06 -4.48
CA PRO A 4 -16.00 6.05 -3.20
C PRO A 4 -16.69 5.26 -2.08
N GLU A 5 -18.02 5.24 -2.06
CA GLU A 5 -18.81 4.51 -1.06
C GLU A 5 -18.65 3.00 -1.21
N MET A 6 -18.66 2.50 -2.46
CA MET A 6 -18.55 1.06 -2.75
C MET A 6 -17.11 0.54 -2.59
N VAL A 7 -16.10 1.42 -2.65
CA VAL A 7 -14.70 1.03 -2.41
C VAL A 7 -14.51 0.50 -0.99
N ASN A 8 -15.12 1.13 0.01
CA ASN A 8 -14.95 0.72 1.41
C ASN A 8 -15.48 -0.71 1.67
N GLU A 9 -16.64 -1.06 1.11
CA GLU A 9 -17.20 -2.41 1.26
C GLU A 9 -16.28 -3.49 0.69
N VAL A 10 -15.67 -3.23 -0.48
CA VAL A 10 -14.70 -4.15 -1.08
C VAL A 10 -13.44 -4.26 -0.22
N LEU A 11 -12.92 -3.13 0.28
CA LEU A 11 -11.74 -3.12 1.13
C LEU A 11 -11.98 -3.87 2.44
N ASP A 12 -13.16 -3.78 3.03
CA ASP A 12 -13.50 -4.49 4.27
C ASP A 12 -13.50 -6.01 4.07
N VAL A 13 -14.05 -6.51 2.94
CA VAL A 13 -13.97 -7.93 2.59
C VAL A 13 -12.51 -8.37 2.42
N MET A 14 -11.69 -7.55 1.75
CA MET A 14 -10.26 -7.85 1.57
C MET A 14 -9.50 -7.88 2.90
N VAL A 15 -9.84 -6.99 3.84
CA VAL A 15 -9.27 -6.97 5.19
C VAL A 15 -9.64 -8.25 5.94
N GLN A 16 -10.89 -8.69 5.86
CA GLN A 16 -11.33 -9.92 6.49
C GLN A 16 -10.55 -11.14 5.95
N LEU A 17 -10.44 -11.28 4.63
CA LEU A 17 -9.69 -12.37 4.00
C LEU A 17 -8.21 -12.40 4.41
N ALA A 18 -7.59 -11.22 4.56
CA ALA A 18 -6.21 -11.13 5.05
C ALA A 18 -6.08 -11.64 6.49
N HIS A 19 -7.06 -11.35 7.36
CA HIS A 19 -7.07 -11.84 8.74
C HIS A 19 -7.38 -13.34 8.87
N GLU A 20 -8.03 -13.94 7.88
CA GLU A 20 -8.29 -15.39 7.81
C GLU A 20 -7.04 -16.20 7.42
N GLY A 21 -5.90 -15.55 7.19
CA GLY A 21 -4.60 -16.21 6.93
C GLY A 21 -4.39 -16.61 5.47
N MET A 22 -5.18 -16.06 4.55
CA MET A 22 -4.99 -16.26 3.12
C MET A 22 -3.71 -15.55 2.64
N THR A 23 -2.92 -16.21 1.80
CA THR A 23 -1.82 -15.53 1.11
C THR A 23 -2.39 -14.63 0.02
N MET A 24 -2.17 -13.33 0.11
CA MET A 24 -2.75 -12.34 -0.80
C MET A 24 -1.64 -11.48 -1.43
N MET A 25 -1.78 -11.22 -2.74
CA MET A 25 -0.98 -10.21 -3.45
C MET A 25 -1.94 -9.20 -4.07
N CYS A 26 -1.89 -7.96 -3.57
CA CYS A 26 -2.80 -6.89 -3.97
C CYS A 26 -2.01 -5.76 -4.62
N VAL A 27 -2.41 -5.34 -5.82
CA VAL A 27 -1.95 -4.09 -6.44
C VAL A 27 -3.00 -3.04 -6.15
N THR A 28 -2.62 -1.97 -5.43
CA THR A 28 -3.57 -0.96 -4.97
C THR A 28 -2.95 0.43 -4.90
N HIS A 29 -3.79 1.44 -5.05
CA HIS A 29 -3.47 2.84 -4.74
C HIS A 29 -4.10 3.29 -3.41
N GLU A 30 -4.86 2.43 -2.75
CA GLU A 30 -5.50 2.70 -1.46
C GLU A 30 -4.48 2.50 -0.32
N MET A 31 -3.75 3.56 0.03
CA MET A 31 -2.67 3.48 1.02
C MET A 31 -3.18 3.16 2.43
N GLY A 32 -4.39 3.56 2.79
CA GLY A 32 -5.01 3.23 4.07
C GLY A 32 -5.21 1.72 4.23
N PHE A 33 -5.66 1.05 3.16
CA PHE A 33 -5.76 -0.41 3.11
C PHE A 33 -4.37 -1.05 3.23
N ALA A 34 -3.40 -0.61 2.41
CA ALA A 34 -2.05 -1.16 2.46
C ALA A 34 -1.41 -1.03 3.85
N ARG A 35 -1.57 0.12 4.53
CA ARG A 35 -1.11 0.34 5.90
C ARG A 35 -1.78 -0.59 6.92
N LYS A 36 -3.06 -0.93 6.70
CA LYS A 36 -3.83 -1.78 7.63
C LYS A 36 -3.41 -3.25 7.50
N VAL A 37 -3.33 -3.80 6.28
CA VAL A 37 -3.24 -5.25 6.08
C VAL A 37 -1.90 -5.76 5.56
N ALA A 38 -1.09 -4.96 4.89
CA ALA A 38 0.10 -5.49 4.23
C ALA A 38 1.15 -5.95 5.25
N ASP A 39 1.79 -7.09 5.04
CA ASP A 39 2.99 -7.48 5.80
C ASP A 39 4.25 -6.90 5.15
N ARG A 40 4.24 -6.85 3.82
CA ARG A 40 5.34 -6.41 2.96
C ARG A 40 4.79 -5.49 1.88
N VAL A 41 5.52 -4.42 1.58
CA VAL A 41 5.18 -3.47 0.53
C VAL A 41 6.24 -3.54 -0.55
N ILE A 42 5.78 -3.74 -1.79
CA ILE A 42 6.61 -3.67 -2.99
C ILE A 42 6.25 -2.39 -3.72
N PHE A 43 7.18 -1.44 -3.76
CA PHE A 43 7.03 -0.25 -4.60
C PHE A 43 7.79 -0.45 -5.90
N MET A 44 7.08 -0.25 -7.02
CA MET A 44 7.63 -0.41 -8.35
C MET A 44 7.56 0.91 -9.11
N ASP A 45 8.61 1.21 -9.88
CA ASP A 45 8.64 2.30 -10.83
C ASP A 45 9.45 1.86 -12.05
N GLN A 46 8.96 2.23 -13.25
CA GLN A 46 9.64 1.93 -14.53
C GLN A 46 10.04 0.45 -14.71
N GLY A 47 9.15 -0.47 -14.28
CA GLY A 47 9.36 -1.91 -14.42
C GLY A 47 10.40 -2.50 -13.46
N LYS A 48 10.85 -1.74 -12.45
CA LYS A 48 11.80 -2.20 -11.43
C LYS A 48 11.15 -2.16 -10.05
N ILE A 49 11.55 -3.09 -9.19
CA ILE A 49 11.28 -3.02 -7.75
C ILE A 49 12.26 -2.01 -7.15
N ILE A 50 11.72 -0.96 -6.56
CA ILE A 50 12.47 0.13 -5.94
C ILE A 50 12.52 -0.07 -4.43
N GLU A 51 11.42 -0.51 -3.82
CA GLU A 51 11.37 -0.86 -2.40
C GLU A 51 10.78 -2.25 -2.23
N ASP A 52 11.32 -2.92 -1.22
CA ASP A 52 10.92 -4.24 -0.79
C ASP A 52 11.15 -4.32 0.72
N CYS A 53 10.16 -3.90 1.49
CA CYS A 53 10.30 -3.75 2.93
C CYS A 53 8.97 -3.97 3.66
N LYS A 54 9.03 -3.99 4.99
CA LYS A 54 7.82 -4.06 5.83
C LYS A 54 7.00 -2.78 5.72
N LYS A 55 5.68 -2.89 5.92
CA LYS A 55 4.79 -1.70 5.87
C LYS A 55 5.22 -0.61 6.86
N GLU A 56 5.72 -0.97 8.04
CA GLU A 56 6.13 -0.01 9.07
C GLU A 56 7.33 0.81 8.62
N GLU A 57 8.28 0.19 7.91
CA GLU A 57 9.43 0.87 7.34
C GLU A 57 9.03 1.74 6.15
N PHE A 58 8.14 1.22 5.29
CA PHE A 58 7.68 1.92 4.09
C PHE A 58 6.90 3.21 4.42
N PHE A 59 6.02 3.15 5.42
CA PHE A 59 5.15 4.26 5.78
C PHE A 59 5.62 5.10 6.98
N GLY A 60 6.56 4.59 7.79
CA GLY A 60 7.01 5.21 9.03
C GLY A 60 8.14 6.22 8.86
N ASP A 61 9.27 5.81 8.26
CA ASP A 61 10.41 6.70 7.98
C ASP A 61 10.60 6.88 6.47
N ILE A 62 9.86 7.86 5.94
CA ILE A 62 9.90 8.22 4.52
C ILE A 62 11.30 8.72 4.13
N SER A 63 12.01 9.42 5.03
CA SER A 63 13.32 10.00 4.71
C SER A 63 14.41 8.95 4.46
N ALA A 64 14.24 7.74 5.02
CA ALA A 64 15.11 6.60 4.79
C ALA A 64 14.79 5.81 3.51
N ARG A 65 13.75 6.19 2.74
CA ARG A 65 13.37 5.52 1.49
C ARG A 65 14.14 6.07 0.29
N ALA A 66 14.09 5.36 -0.83
CA ALA A 66 14.63 5.85 -2.11
C ALA A 66 13.92 7.15 -2.52
N GLU A 67 14.66 8.07 -3.16
CA GLU A 67 14.16 9.38 -3.60
C GLU A 67 12.86 9.28 -4.40
N ARG A 68 12.76 8.26 -5.27
CA ARG A 68 11.56 8.02 -6.07
C ARG A 68 10.34 7.66 -5.22
N THR A 69 10.54 6.83 -4.19
CA THR A 69 9.52 6.46 -3.21
C THR A 69 9.08 7.69 -2.41
N GLN A 70 10.03 8.52 -1.98
CA GLN A 70 9.72 9.77 -1.26
C GLN A 70 8.85 10.70 -2.09
N HIS A 71 9.21 10.91 -3.36
CA HIS A 71 8.43 11.72 -4.29
C HIS A 71 7.02 11.17 -4.54
N PHE A 72 6.87 9.85 -4.60
CA PHE A 72 5.57 9.20 -4.75
C PHE A 72 4.70 9.41 -3.50
N LEU A 73 5.25 9.11 -2.31
CA LEU A 73 4.54 9.26 -1.03
C LEU A 73 4.16 10.72 -0.76
N ALA A 74 5.02 11.68 -1.10
CA ALA A 74 4.73 13.12 -0.93
C ALA A 74 3.49 13.57 -1.73
N LYS A 75 3.24 12.97 -2.91
CA LYS A 75 2.06 13.30 -3.74
C LYS A 75 0.78 12.66 -3.22
N ILE A 76 0.88 11.49 -2.59
CA ILE A 76 -0.29 10.72 -2.15
C ILE A 76 -0.72 11.09 -0.74
N LEU A 77 0.22 11.44 0.15
CA LEU A 77 -0.09 11.83 1.54
C LEU A 77 -0.58 13.27 1.69
N GLN A 78 -0.57 14.07 0.61
CA GLN A 78 -1.14 15.43 0.60
C GLN A 78 -2.64 15.45 0.33
N HIS A 79 -3.25 14.30 0.03
CA HIS A 79 -4.69 14.13 -0.18
C HIS A 79 -5.29 13.19 0.86
#